data_AF-A0A6V8PZY0-F1
#
_entry.id   AF-A0A6V8PZY0-F1
#
_cell.length_a   1.000
_cell.length_b   1.000
_cell.length_c   1.000
_cell.angle_alpha   90.00
_cell.angle_beta   90.00
_cell.angle_gamma   90.00
#
_symmetry.space_group_name_H-M   'P 1'
#
loop_
_entity.id
_entity.type
_entity.pdbx_description
1 polymer ?
#
loop_
_entity_poly.entity_id
_entity_poly.type
_entity_poly.pdbx_seq_one_letter_code
_entity_poly.pdbx_strand_id
1 'polypeptide(L)'
;MVEVPVTLKFVTPAFIAGQDNRNSSEFRVPSLKGLLRFWWRAFQPFPTTEGLFETESEIFGNTQKRCSFSIQLDQPLQSLAWRSRGHAFSVGRNGIKYLFFSMYQMGRGSPGRASWIEPGRTVSLPTSALLT
;
A
#
# COMPACT_ATOMS: atom_id res chain seq x y z
N MET A 1 17.13 7.98 -18.82
CA MET A 1 16.07 7.91 -17.80
C MET A 1 14.99 7.01 -18.36
N VAL A 2 14.74 5.86 -17.75
CA VAL A 2 13.70 4.93 -18.22
C VAL A 2 12.52 5.05 -17.29
N GLU A 3 11.36 5.33 -17.86
CA GLU A 3 10.10 5.42 -17.14
C GLU A 3 9.26 4.18 -17.44
N VAL A 4 8.74 3.57 -16.38
CA VAL A 4 7.84 2.41 -16.46
C VAL A 4 6.52 2.83 -15.81
N PRO A 5 5.53 3.27 -16.59
CA PRO A 5 4.23 3.64 -16.05
C PRO A 5 3.46 2.37 -15.66
N VAL A 6 2.97 2.33 -14.42
CA VAL A 6 2.16 1.22 -13.90
C VAL A 6 0.85 1.77 -13.34
N THR A 7 -0.26 1.15 -13.69
CA THR A 7 -1.57 1.43 -13.09
C THR A 7 -2.02 0.23 -12.26
N LEU A 8 -2.23 0.46 -10.96
CA LEU A 8 -2.74 -0.54 -10.02
C LEU A 8 -4.24 -0.33 -9.80
N LYS A 9 -5.00 -1.41 -9.65
CA LYS A 9 -6.44 -1.37 -9.33
C LYS A 9 -6.69 -2.13 -8.03
N PHE A 10 -7.42 -1.52 -7.10
CA PHE A 10 -7.86 -2.19 -5.90
C PHE A 10 -8.99 -3.16 -6.24
N VAL A 11 -8.76 -4.47 -6.12
CA VAL A 11 -9.78 -5.50 -6.36
C VAL A 11 -10.63 -5.78 -5.11
N THR A 12 -10.08 -5.49 -3.93
CA THR A 12 -10.74 -5.62 -2.63
C THR A 12 -10.69 -4.28 -1.88
N PRO A 13 -11.53 -4.08 -0.85
CA PRO A 13 -11.41 -2.90 0.00
C PRO A 13 -10.02 -2.83 0.61
N ALA A 14 -9.35 -1.68 0.50
CA ALA A 14 -8.02 -1.49 1.05
C ALA A 14 -8.07 -0.56 2.27
N PHE A 15 -7.59 -1.07 3.41
CA PHE A 15 -7.54 -0.37 4.68
C PHE A 15 -6.13 0.14 4.95
N ILE A 16 -5.77 1.25 4.30
CA ILE A 16 -4.45 1.84 4.44
C ILE A 16 -4.54 2.99 5.42
N ALA A 17 -3.72 3.01 6.47
CA ALA A 17 -3.71 4.08 7.46
C ALA A 17 -2.96 5.30 6.96
N GLY A 18 -3.62 6.47 6.97
CA GLY A 18 -2.95 7.76 6.83
C GLY A 18 -2.40 8.26 8.17
N GLN A 19 -2.00 9.53 8.21
CA GLN A 19 -1.54 10.20 9.44
C GLN A 19 -2.59 10.16 10.57
N ASP A 20 -3.88 10.29 10.24
CA ASP A 20 -4.97 10.00 11.17
C ASP A 20 -5.36 8.52 11.03
N ASN A 21 -4.71 7.70 11.86
CA ASN A 21 -4.81 6.25 11.85
C ASN A 21 -6.24 5.70 11.88
N ARG A 22 -7.23 6.46 12.37
CA ARG A 22 -8.63 6.01 12.47
C ARG A 22 -9.55 6.58 11.40
N ASN A 23 -9.33 7.83 10.98
CA ASN A 23 -10.30 8.54 10.15
C ASN A 23 -9.84 8.85 8.73
N SER A 24 -8.54 8.71 8.41
CA SER A 24 -8.04 8.90 7.05
C SER A 24 -7.42 7.64 6.48
N SER A 25 -7.93 7.21 5.33
CA SER A 25 -7.23 6.26 4.48
C SER A 25 -6.43 7.03 3.44
N GLU A 26 -5.16 6.66 3.27
CA GLU A 26 -4.25 7.35 2.38
C GLU A 26 -3.29 6.35 1.74
N PHE A 27 -3.20 6.36 0.41
CA PHE A 27 -2.23 5.53 -0.29
C PHE A 27 -0.86 6.21 -0.30
N ARG A 28 0.12 5.66 0.40
CA ARG A 28 1.45 6.28 0.56
C ARG A 28 2.52 5.52 -0.23
N VAL A 29 3.26 6.24 -1.08
CA VAL A 29 4.38 5.67 -1.85
C VAL A 29 5.42 4.95 -0.97
N PRO A 30 5.82 5.47 0.21
CA PRO A 30 6.73 4.74 1.09
C PRO A 30 6.22 3.35 1.51
N SER A 31 4.92 3.21 1.76
CA SER A 31 4.30 1.93 2.11
C SER A 31 4.35 0.94 0.95
N LEU A 32 4.05 1.39 -0.28
CA LEU A 32 4.21 0.57 -1.48
C LEU A 32 5.66 0.12 -1.66
N LYS A 33 6.61 1.04 -1.47
CA LYS A 33 8.04 0.72 -1.58
C LYS A 33 8.48 -0.34 -0.56
N GLY A 34 7.94 -0.31 0.65
CA GLY A 34 8.15 -1.36 1.66
C GLY A 34 7.63 -2.72 1.21
N LEU A 35 6.44 -2.77 0.60
CA LEU A 35 5.88 -4.01 0.02
C LEU A 35 6.74 -4.54 -1.14
N LEU A 36 7.20 -3.66 -2.04
CA LEU A 36 8.11 -4.05 -3.12
C LEU A 36 9.43 -4.60 -2.59
N ARG A 37 10.00 -3.99 -1.55
CA ARG A 37 11.21 -4.46 -0.87
C ARG A 37 11.01 -5.84 -0.25
N PHE A 38 9.87 -6.06 0.41
CA PHE A 38 9.50 -7.36 0.97
C PHE A 38 9.38 -8.44 -0.11
N TRP A 39 8.62 -8.18 -1.18
CA TRP A 39 8.44 -9.14 -2.27
C TRP A 39 9.73 -9.40 -3.02
N TRP A 40 10.54 -8.37 -3.26
CA TRP A 40 11.85 -8.53 -3.86
C TRP A 40 12.67 -9.54 -3.07
N ARG A 41 12.76 -9.37 -1.72
CA ARG A 41 13.44 -10.33 -0.84
C ARG A 41 12.86 -11.75 -0.94
N ALA A 42 11.53 -11.88 -0.96
CA ALA A 42 10.86 -13.18 -1.02
C ALA A 42 11.16 -13.96 -2.31
N PHE A 43 11.49 -13.27 -3.41
CA PHE A 43 11.82 -13.88 -4.69
C PHE A 43 13.30 -14.14 -4.91
N GLN A 44 14.20 -13.67 -4.04
CA GLN A 44 15.63 -13.85 -4.26
C GLN A 44 16.14 -15.20 -3.74
N PRO A 45 16.86 -15.99 -4.57
CA PRO A 45 17.43 -17.27 -4.16
C PRO A 45 18.80 -17.09 -3.52
N PHE A 46 18.92 -16.27 -2.48
CA PHE A 46 20.20 -16.10 -1.80
C PHE A 46 20.48 -17.25 -0.81
N PRO A 47 21.71 -17.80 -0.81
CA PRO A 47 22.10 -18.85 0.14
C PRO A 47 22.35 -18.29 1.54
N THR A 48 22.69 -17.00 1.66
CA THR A 48 23.02 -16.33 2.92
C THR A 48 22.31 -14.99 3.05
N THR A 49 22.12 -14.52 4.29
CA THR A 49 21.42 -13.27 4.58
C THR A 49 22.25 -12.03 4.21
N GLU A 50 23.57 -12.13 4.26
CA GLU A 50 24.49 -11.02 4.02
C GLU A 50 24.39 -10.55 2.56
N GLY A 51 24.50 -11.47 1.60
CA GLY A 51 24.38 -11.15 0.17
C GLY A 51 23.00 -10.59 -0.19
N LEU A 52 21.94 -11.10 0.44
CA LEU A 52 20.59 -10.55 0.28
C LEU A 52 20.53 -9.08 0.70
N PHE A 53 21.04 -8.75 1.89
CA PHE A 53 20.99 -7.39 2.43
C PHE A 53 21.87 -6.39 1.69
N GLU A 54 23.01 -6.84 1.16
CA GLU A 54 23.88 -6.03 0.31
C GLU A 54 23.14 -5.61 -0.96
N THR A 55 22.65 -6.58 -1.75
CA THR A 55 21.92 -6.28 -2.99
C THR A 55 20.61 -5.52 -2.73
N GLU A 56 19.91 -5.81 -1.63
CA GLU A 56 18.72 -5.05 -1.22
C GLU A 56 19.06 -3.58 -0.97
N SER A 57 20.18 -3.32 -0.30
CA SER A 57 20.66 -1.97 0.01
C SER A 57 21.09 -1.20 -1.23
N GLU A 58 21.61 -1.88 -2.25
CA GLU A 58 21.96 -1.26 -3.52
C GLU A 58 20.72 -0.79 -4.28
N ILE A 59 19.65 -1.57 -4.26
CA ILE A 59 18.42 -1.27 -4.99
C ILE A 59 17.56 -0.27 -4.21
N PHE A 60 17.16 -0.62 -2.98
CA PHE A 60 16.17 0.14 -2.20
C PHE A 60 16.78 1.22 -1.30
N GLY A 61 18.10 1.19 -1.10
CA GLY A 61 18.83 2.06 -0.19
C GLY A 61 18.86 1.55 1.25
N ASN A 62 19.71 2.18 2.05
CA ASN A 62 19.83 2.01 3.50
C ASN A 62 20.06 3.38 4.16
N THR A 63 20.43 3.42 5.44
CA THR A 63 20.68 4.68 6.16
C THR A 63 21.81 5.53 5.56
N GLN A 64 22.76 4.91 4.86
CA GLN A 64 23.92 5.56 4.26
C GLN A 64 23.79 5.77 2.74
N LYS A 65 22.98 4.94 2.05
CA LYS A 65 22.84 4.93 0.59
C LYS A 65 21.40 5.22 0.17
N ARG A 66 21.22 6.18 -0.74
CA ARG A 66 19.92 6.48 -1.34
C ARG A 66 19.48 5.35 -2.28
N CYS A 67 18.16 5.18 -2.39
CA CYS A 67 17.53 4.30 -3.36
C CYS A 67 17.88 4.65 -4.81
N SER A 68 18.06 3.62 -5.64
CA SER A 68 18.42 3.73 -7.06
C SER A 68 17.25 4.21 -7.95
N PHE A 69 16.01 4.03 -7.51
CA PHE A 69 14.80 4.42 -8.25
C PHE A 69 13.86 5.31 -7.44
N SER A 70 12.97 6.01 -8.14
CA SER A 70 11.92 6.85 -7.56
C SER A 70 10.54 6.39 -8.05
N ILE A 71 9.58 6.37 -7.14
CA ILE A 71 8.17 6.14 -7.46
C ILE A 71 7.45 7.46 -7.18
N GLN A 72 6.68 7.93 -8.14
CA GLN A 72 5.85 9.12 -7.97
C GLN A 72 4.38 8.74 -8.16
N LEU A 73 3.50 9.49 -7.51
CA LEU A 73 2.06 9.41 -7.69
C LEU A 73 1.64 10.50 -8.66
N ASP A 74 0.92 10.11 -9.71
CA ASP A 74 0.41 11.05 -10.72
C ASP A 74 -0.92 11.71 -10.31
N GLN A 75 -1.42 11.41 -9.10
CA GLN A 75 -2.73 11.87 -8.64
C GLN A 75 -2.70 12.31 -7.17
N PRO A 76 -3.53 13.28 -6.77
CA PRO A 76 -3.57 13.78 -5.40
C PRO A 76 -4.07 12.69 -4.43
N LEU A 77 -3.31 12.49 -3.35
CA LEU A 77 -3.48 11.49 -2.29
C LEU A 77 -4.89 11.44 -1.67
N GLN A 78 -5.61 12.57 -1.73
CA GLN A 78 -6.90 12.79 -1.09
C GLN A 78 -8.10 12.23 -1.90
N SER A 79 -7.88 11.84 -3.17
CA SER A 79 -8.96 11.49 -4.11
C SER A 79 -9.45 10.03 -4.06
N LEU A 80 -8.78 9.16 -3.29
CA LEU A 80 -9.04 7.71 -3.34
C LEU A 80 -9.88 7.17 -2.18
N ALA A 81 -9.96 7.91 -1.08
CA ALA A 81 -10.54 7.42 0.16
C ALA A 81 -12.02 7.77 0.26
N TRP A 82 -12.85 6.74 0.43
CA TRP A 82 -14.26 6.93 0.76
C TRP A 82 -14.43 6.93 2.28
N ARG A 83 -15.32 7.78 2.76
CA ARG A 83 -15.72 7.85 4.17
C ARG A 83 -17.13 7.31 4.30
N SER A 84 -17.30 6.19 5.00
CA SER A 84 -18.58 6.00 5.67
C SER A 84 -18.41 5.72 7.13
N ARG A 85 -19.06 6.59 7.90
CA ARG A 85 -19.53 6.22 9.21
C ARG A 85 -20.75 5.32 9.02
N GLY A 86 -20.66 4.06 9.46
CA GLY A 86 -21.83 3.20 9.67
C GLY A 86 -22.42 2.50 8.44
N HIS A 87 -21.89 2.65 7.23
CA HIS A 87 -22.24 1.75 6.13
C HIS A 87 -21.29 0.55 6.17
N ALA A 88 -21.73 -0.55 6.77
CA ALA A 88 -21.01 -1.81 6.65
C ALA A 88 -20.79 -2.12 5.17
N PHE A 89 -19.56 -2.49 4.80
CA PHE A 89 -19.28 -3.15 3.52
C PHE A 89 -20.32 -4.25 3.33
N SER A 90 -21.27 -4.06 2.41
CA SER A 90 -22.40 -4.96 2.19
C SER A 90 -21.94 -6.15 1.37
N VAL A 91 -21.07 -6.96 1.96
CA VAL A 91 -20.72 -8.22 1.34
C VAL A 91 -21.94 -9.11 1.44
N GLY A 92 -22.49 -9.49 0.28
CA GLY A 92 -23.60 -10.44 0.20
C GLY A 92 -23.29 -11.83 0.77
N ARG A 93 -22.14 -12.04 1.43
CA ARG A 93 -21.72 -13.29 2.06
C ARG A 93 -21.43 -13.08 3.54
N ASN A 94 -22.17 -13.78 4.39
CA ASN A 94 -22.13 -13.65 5.85
C ASN A 94 -20.74 -13.86 6.47
N GLY A 95 -19.88 -14.71 5.89
CA GLY A 95 -18.56 -15.02 6.46
C GLY A 95 -17.52 -13.90 6.36
N ILE A 96 -17.63 -12.99 5.38
CA ILE A 96 -16.62 -11.94 5.19
C ILE A 96 -16.72 -10.85 6.27
N LYS A 97 -17.89 -10.67 6.89
CA LYS A 97 -18.05 -9.79 8.06
C LYS A 97 -17.20 -10.25 9.25
N TYR A 98 -17.01 -11.56 9.41
CA TYR A 98 -16.15 -12.11 10.45
C TYR A 98 -14.68 -11.84 10.16
N LEU A 99 -14.22 -12.06 8.92
CA LEU A 99 -12.83 -11.79 8.52
C LEU A 99 -12.42 -10.33 8.72
N PHE A 100 -13.35 -9.39 8.48
CA PHE A 100 -13.08 -7.96 8.62
C PHE A 100 -13.68 -7.31 9.87
N PHE A 101 -13.99 -8.09 10.91
CA PHE A 101 -14.64 -7.56 12.13
C PHE A 101 -13.80 -6.45 12.80
N SER A 102 -12.47 -6.57 12.75
CA SER A 102 -11.51 -5.62 13.33
C SER A 102 -11.22 -4.42 12.44
N MET A 103 -11.61 -4.49 11.16
CA MET A 103 -11.28 -3.47 10.16
C MET A 103 -12.40 -2.45 9.97
N TYR A 104 -13.66 -2.83 10.20
CA TYR A 104 -14.82 -1.95 10.02
C TYR A 104 -15.40 -1.44 11.33
N GLN A 105 -15.80 -0.17 11.35
CA GLN A 105 -16.64 0.35 12.42
C GLN A 105 -18.09 -0.15 12.25
N MET A 106 -18.48 -1.19 12.99
CA MET A 106 -19.85 -1.76 12.94
C MET A 106 -20.89 -0.96 13.75
N GLY A 107 -20.46 -0.03 14.62
CA GLY A 107 -21.33 0.81 15.44
C GLY A 107 -20.58 1.88 16.24
N ARG A 108 -21.30 2.64 17.08
CA ARG A 108 -20.67 3.60 18.01
C ARG A 108 -19.80 2.82 19.01
N GLY A 109 -18.50 3.15 19.07
CA GLY A 109 -17.54 2.50 19.98
C GLY A 109 -16.83 1.26 19.44
N SER A 110 -17.11 0.81 18.22
CA SER A 110 -16.36 -0.31 17.61
C SER A 110 -14.91 0.10 17.31
N PRO A 111 -13.91 -0.80 17.50
CA PRO A 111 -12.50 -0.48 17.31
C PRO A 111 -12.07 -0.35 15.84
N GLY A 112 -12.95 -0.68 14.88
CA GLY A 112 -12.65 -0.66 13.46
C GLY A 112 -12.59 0.74 12.84
N ARG A 113 -12.14 0.81 11.58
CA ARG A 113 -11.88 2.06 10.85
C ARG A 113 -13.15 2.65 10.26
N ALA A 114 -13.17 3.98 10.14
CA ALA A 114 -14.26 4.74 9.54
C ALA A 114 -14.04 5.04 8.03
N SER A 115 -12.84 4.74 7.49
CA SER A 115 -12.50 4.99 6.08
C SER A 115 -11.68 3.86 5.47
N TRP A 116 -11.87 3.65 4.18
CA TRP A 116 -11.12 2.69 3.36
C TRP A 116 -11.18 3.12 1.89
N ILE A 117 -10.33 2.51 1.06
CA ILE A 117 -10.36 2.68 -0.40
C ILE A 117 -11.28 1.62 -0.98
N GLU A 118 -12.24 2.06 -1.80
CA GLU A 118 -13.21 1.18 -2.45
C GLU A 118 -12.57 0.28 -3.50
N PRO A 119 -13.07 -0.97 -3.66
CA PRO A 119 -12.78 -1.76 -4.85
C PRO A 119 -13.09 -0.98 -6.13
N GLY A 120 -12.29 -1.18 -7.16
CA GLY A 120 -12.44 -0.53 -8.45
C GLY A 120 -11.60 0.73 -8.63
N ARG A 121 -11.13 1.36 -7.54
CA ARG A 121 -10.26 2.54 -7.59
C ARG A 121 -8.89 2.19 -8.16
N THR A 122 -8.31 3.11 -8.92
CA THR A 122 -7.03 2.94 -9.60
C THR A 122 -5.97 3.92 -9.13
N VAL A 123 -4.71 3.51 -9.22
CA VAL A 123 -3.53 4.31 -8.88
C VAL A 123 -2.49 4.23 -9.98
N SER A 124 -2.19 5.38 -10.59
CA SER A 124 -1.14 5.50 -11.61
C SER A 124 0.18 5.92 -10.97
N LEU A 125 1.23 5.18 -11.30
CA LEU A 125 2.57 5.29 -10.75
C LEU A 125 3.58 5.41 -11.91
N PRO A 126 3.92 6.63 -12.34
CA PRO A 126 5.11 6.83 -13.16
C PRO A 126 6.34 6.48 -12.29
N THR A 127 6.96 5.34 -12.60
CA THR A 127 8.20 4.92 -11.94
C THR A 127 9.35 5.42 -12.80
N SER A 128 10.21 6.25 -12.23
CA SER A 128 11.45 6.69 -12.88
C SER A 128 12.64 5.97 -12.25
N ALA A 129 13.36 5.19 -13.06
CA ALA A 129 14.61 4.57 -12.66
C ALA A 129 15.79 5.39 -13.19
N LEU A 130 16.72 5.72 -12.31
CA LEU A 130 18.06 6.15 -12.73
C LEU A 130 18.82 4.88 -13.09
N LEU A 131 18.96 4.61 -14.39
CA LEU A 131 19.94 3.66 -14.88
C LEU A 131 21.31 4.33 -14.71
N THR A 132 22.03 3.97 -13.64
CA THR A 132 23.48 4.16 -13.52
C THR A 132 24.19 2.93 -14.04
#